data_AF-A0A2A7N4K4-F1
#
_entry.id   AF-A0A2A7N4K4-F1
#
_cell.length_a   1.000
_cell.length_b   1.000
_cell.length_c   1.000
_cell.angle_alpha   90.00
_cell.angle_beta   90.00
_cell.angle_gamma   90.00
#
_symmetry.space_group_name_H-M   'P 1'
#
loop_
_entity.id
_entity.type
_entity.pdbx_description
1 polymer ?
#
loop_
_entity_poly.entity_id
_entity_poly.type
_entity_poly.pdbx_seq_one_letter_code
_entity_poly.pdbx_strand_id
1 'polypeptide(L)'
;MTASGDDDRIPELTEAEKIRWRAAESDLTAMSEALNNGTATPDDVDGAFARLMALDIDHHKHRNALHIPPDAGELAVEIEAILRRIPDGWGRWLSVDAGWYPLVIATDKQLARLDPHYRVHQIKEKFGTLRYYCWLSNDDASSELFDAMYAITDDAERASAIICERCGQPGILHQSRRVRVKTLCTTCADHLGYTPHAH
;
A
#
# COMPACT_ATOMS: atom_id res chain seq x y z
N MET A 1 -26.44 22.90 18.20
CA MET A 1 -26.60 21.45 18.51
C MET A 1 -27.36 20.83 17.35
N THR A 2 -27.01 19.57 17.02
CA THR A 2 -27.40 18.76 15.84
C THR A 2 -26.50 19.00 14.62
N ALA A 3 -25.66 18.08 14.14
CA ALA A 3 -25.39 16.69 14.49
C ALA A 3 -23.94 16.36 14.06
N SER A 4 -23.09 15.88 14.96
CA SER A 4 -21.71 15.45 14.68
C SER A 4 -21.44 14.10 15.35
N GLY A 5 -22.36 13.16 15.17
CA GLY A 5 -22.38 11.90 15.92
C GLY A 5 -22.27 10.63 15.09
N ASP A 6 -22.19 10.73 13.76
CA ASP A 6 -22.25 9.53 12.87
C ASP A 6 -21.14 9.50 11.80
N ASP A 7 -20.27 10.52 11.75
CA ASP A 7 -19.22 10.70 10.72
C ASP A 7 -17.84 10.14 11.12
N ASP A 8 -17.68 9.67 12.36
CA ASP A 8 -16.40 9.16 12.89
C ASP A 8 -16.26 7.63 12.82
N ARG A 9 -17.29 6.90 12.36
CA ARG A 9 -17.24 5.43 12.31
C ARG A 9 -16.69 4.97 10.98
N ILE A 10 -15.46 4.43 11.00
CA ILE A 10 -14.86 3.79 9.83
C ILE A 10 -15.82 2.73 9.27
N PRO A 11 -16.21 2.81 7.97
CA PRO A 11 -17.20 1.91 7.42
C PRO A 11 -16.65 0.48 7.31
N GLU A 12 -17.53 -0.49 7.57
CA GLU A 12 -17.23 -1.90 7.40
C GLU A 12 -17.82 -2.41 6.08
N LEU A 13 -17.01 -3.14 5.32
CA LEU A 13 -17.49 -3.89 4.16
C LEU A 13 -18.13 -5.19 4.62
N THR A 14 -19.32 -5.48 4.08
CA THR A 14 -19.96 -6.78 4.21
C THR A 14 -19.13 -7.86 3.52
N GLU A 15 -19.31 -9.12 3.90
CA GLU A 15 -18.64 -10.23 3.23
C GLU A 15 -18.95 -10.30 1.73
N ALA A 16 -20.18 -9.97 1.33
CA ALA A 16 -20.54 -9.90 -0.08
C ALA A 16 -19.75 -8.81 -0.82
N GLU A 17 -19.58 -7.62 -0.23
CA GLU A 17 -18.77 -6.55 -0.81
C GLU A 17 -17.29 -6.91 -0.86
N LYS A 18 -16.74 -7.53 0.19
CA LYS A 18 -15.36 -8.04 0.21
C LYS A 18 -15.12 -9.09 -0.87
N ILE A 19 -16.05 -10.04 -1.06
CA ILE A 19 -15.97 -11.06 -2.10
C ILE A 19 -15.98 -10.43 -3.49
N ARG A 20 -16.90 -9.49 -3.74
CA ARG A 20 -16.95 -8.74 -5.01
C ARG A 20 -15.64 -8.00 -5.28
N TRP A 21 -15.09 -7.34 -4.26
CA TRP A 21 -13.82 -6.62 -4.40
C TRP A 21 -12.64 -7.54 -4.67
N ARG A 22 -12.48 -8.64 -3.90
CA ARG A 22 -11.40 -9.61 -4.12
C ARG A 22 -11.45 -10.21 -5.51
N ALA A 23 -12.65 -10.48 -6.02
CA ALA A 23 -12.81 -10.95 -7.40
C ALA A 23 -12.35 -9.89 -8.41
N ALA A 24 -12.75 -8.63 -8.21
CA ALA A 24 -12.32 -7.50 -9.05
C ALA A 24 -10.80 -7.27 -9.00
N GLU A 25 -10.21 -7.31 -7.82
CA GLU A 25 -8.77 -7.13 -7.59
C GLU A 25 -7.96 -8.27 -8.19
N SER A 26 -8.45 -9.51 -8.08
CA SER A 26 -7.84 -10.67 -8.74
C SER A 26 -7.86 -10.51 -10.27
N ASP A 27 -8.99 -10.10 -10.84
CA ASP A 27 -9.11 -9.83 -12.28
C ASP A 27 -8.17 -8.71 -12.73
N LEU A 28 -8.10 -7.62 -11.97
CA LEU A 28 -7.20 -6.49 -12.24
C LEU A 28 -5.72 -6.89 -12.10
N THR A 29 -5.38 -7.73 -11.13
CA THR A 29 -4.02 -8.23 -10.92
C THR A 29 -3.62 -9.14 -12.06
N ALA A 30 -4.44 -10.13 -12.41
CA ALA A 30 -4.19 -11.01 -13.56
C ALA A 30 -4.09 -10.23 -14.87
N MET A 31 -4.94 -9.22 -15.07
CA MET A 31 -4.84 -8.32 -16.22
C MET A 31 -3.54 -7.50 -16.18
N SER A 32 -3.16 -6.96 -15.01
CA SER A 32 -1.91 -6.22 -14.85
C SER A 32 -0.69 -7.12 -15.11
N GLU A 33 -0.73 -8.39 -14.71
CA GLU A 33 0.32 -9.38 -15.00
C GLU A 33 0.39 -9.70 -16.50
N ALA A 34 -0.76 -9.96 -17.14
CA ALA A 34 -0.83 -10.22 -18.57
C ALA A 34 -0.36 -9.02 -19.39
N LEU A 35 -0.71 -7.80 -18.95
CA LEU A 35 -0.14 -6.57 -19.47
C LEU A 35 1.38 -6.59 -19.23
N ASN A 36 1.88 -6.69 -18.00
CA ASN A 36 3.32 -6.68 -17.70
C ASN A 36 4.13 -7.70 -18.52
N ASN A 37 3.56 -8.86 -18.82
CA ASN A 37 4.20 -9.93 -19.56
C ASN A 37 4.07 -9.80 -21.09
N GLY A 38 3.25 -8.86 -21.56
CA GLY A 38 2.99 -8.65 -22.99
C GLY A 38 2.04 -9.67 -23.61
N THR A 39 1.26 -10.39 -22.80
CA THR A 39 0.38 -11.48 -23.23
C THR A 39 -1.10 -11.09 -23.30
N ALA A 40 -1.49 -9.92 -22.79
CA ALA A 40 -2.87 -9.43 -22.85
C ALA A 40 -3.26 -9.00 -24.28
N THR A 41 -4.43 -9.46 -24.74
CA THR A 41 -5.08 -8.99 -25.98
C THR A 41 -6.00 -7.79 -25.71
N PRO A 42 -6.42 -7.02 -26.73
CA PRO A 42 -7.42 -5.97 -26.57
C PRO A 42 -8.74 -6.49 -25.96
N ASP A 43 -9.19 -7.66 -26.41
CA ASP A 43 -10.42 -8.29 -25.90
C ASP A 43 -10.31 -8.65 -24.40
N ASP A 44 -9.12 -9.06 -23.93
CA ASP A 44 -8.87 -9.32 -22.51
C ASP A 44 -9.01 -8.03 -21.67
N VAL A 45 -8.51 -6.90 -22.18
CA VAL A 45 -8.58 -5.60 -21.52
C VAL A 45 -10.01 -5.10 -21.48
N ASP A 46 -10.72 -5.16 -22.61
CA ASP A 46 -12.12 -4.71 -22.71
C ASP A 46 -13.04 -5.58 -21.84
N GLY A 47 -12.81 -6.89 -21.81
CA GLY A 47 -13.55 -7.82 -20.96
C GLY A 47 -13.34 -7.53 -19.47
N ALA A 48 -12.10 -7.28 -19.04
CA ALA A 48 -11.79 -6.93 -17.65
C ALA A 48 -12.41 -5.57 -17.26
N PHE A 49 -12.33 -4.57 -18.16
CA PHE A 49 -12.94 -3.26 -17.94
C PHE A 49 -14.46 -3.35 -17.84
N ALA A 50 -15.12 -4.12 -18.71
CA ALA A 50 -16.56 -4.34 -18.67
C ALA A 50 -17.00 -5.02 -17.36
N ARG A 51 -16.24 -6.01 -16.88
CA ARG A 51 -16.50 -6.64 -15.57
C ARG A 51 -16.35 -5.64 -14.43
N LEU A 52 -15.31 -4.80 -14.45
CA LEU A 52 -15.10 -3.75 -13.45
C LEU A 52 -16.28 -2.75 -13.41
N MET A 53 -16.74 -2.28 -14.57
CA MET A 53 -17.85 -1.33 -14.68
C MET A 53 -19.20 -1.93 -14.29
N ALA A 54 -19.36 -3.24 -14.40
CA ALA A 54 -20.58 -3.95 -14.01
C ALA A 54 -20.67 -4.20 -12.50
N LEU A 55 -19.61 -3.96 -11.72
CA LEU A 55 -19.62 -4.15 -10.28
C LEU A 55 -20.35 -3.01 -9.59
N ASP A 56 -21.44 -3.36 -8.88
CA ASP A 56 -22.14 -2.45 -7.98
C ASP A 56 -21.30 -2.24 -6.70
N ILE A 57 -20.38 -1.28 -6.77
CA ILE A 57 -19.45 -0.93 -5.70
C ILE A 57 -19.75 0.48 -5.21
N ASP A 58 -20.05 0.59 -3.92
CA ASP A 58 -19.96 1.87 -3.22
C ASP A 58 -18.48 2.26 -3.07
N HIS A 59 -17.98 3.05 -4.03
CA HIS A 59 -16.60 3.50 -4.06
C HIS A 59 -16.21 4.33 -2.84
N HIS A 60 -17.15 5.10 -2.27
CA HIS A 60 -16.89 5.91 -1.09
C HIS A 60 -16.67 5.02 0.13
N LYS A 61 -17.60 4.09 0.36
CA LYS A 61 -17.52 3.10 1.44
C LYS A 61 -16.28 2.23 1.30
N HIS A 62 -16.01 1.74 0.10
CA HIS A 62 -14.82 0.92 -0.18
C HIS A 62 -13.54 1.69 0.13
N ARG A 63 -13.41 2.93 -0.37
CA ARG A 63 -12.21 3.75 -0.15
C ARG A 63 -11.93 3.97 1.34
N ASN A 64 -12.98 4.19 2.12
CA ASN A 64 -12.86 4.53 3.53
C ASN A 64 -12.85 3.29 4.45
N ALA A 65 -13.16 2.09 3.96
CA ALA A 65 -13.08 0.88 4.78
C ALA A 65 -11.63 0.43 5.03
N LEU A 66 -11.38 -0.27 6.15
CA LEU A 66 -10.06 -0.85 6.44
C LEU A 66 -9.79 -2.05 5.52
N HIS A 67 -8.70 -1.98 4.77
CA HIS A 67 -8.20 -3.07 3.93
C HIS A 67 -6.93 -3.67 4.54
N ILE A 68 -7.14 -4.48 5.58
CA ILE A 68 -6.05 -5.25 6.18
C ILE A 68 -5.62 -6.33 5.17
N PRO A 69 -4.34 -6.39 4.78
CA PRO A 69 -3.87 -7.41 3.85
C PRO A 69 -4.11 -8.82 4.40
N PRO A 70 -4.62 -9.76 3.59
CA PRO A 70 -4.93 -11.12 4.04
C PRO A 70 -3.69 -11.92 4.43
N ASP A 71 -2.51 -11.53 3.95
CA ASP A 71 -1.20 -12.10 4.23
C ASP A 71 -0.46 -11.40 5.39
N ALA A 72 -1.10 -10.45 6.08
CA ALA A 72 -0.52 -9.76 7.23
C ALA A 72 -0.20 -10.68 8.43
N GLY A 73 -0.90 -11.82 8.56
CA GLY A 73 -0.69 -12.78 9.64
C GLY A 73 -0.74 -12.13 11.03
N GLU A 74 0.29 -12.35 11.84
CA GLU A 74 0.41 -11.79 13.19
C GLU A 74 0.52 -10.25 13.21
N LEU A 75 0.89 -9.62 12.08
CA LEU A 75 1.07 -8.18 11.95
C LEU A 75 -0.24 -7.42 11.66
N ALA A 76 -1.36 -8.13 11.53
CA ALA A 76 -2.65 -7.55 11.16
C ALA A 76 -3.11 -6.46 12.14
N VAL A 77 -2.84 -6.63 13.44
CA VAL A 77 -3.25 -5.67 14.48
C VAL A 77 -2.49 -4.36 14.34
N GLU A 78 -1.17 -4.42 14.15
CA GLU A 78 -0.36 -3.22 13.93
C GLU A 78 -0.67 -2.55 12.60
N ILE A 79 -0.91 -3.32 11.53
CA ILE A 79 -1.33 -2.75 10.25
C ILE A 79 -2.69 -2.05 10.40
N GLU A 80 -3.66 -2.66 11.08
CA GLU A 80 -4.95 -2.03 11.35
C GLU A 80 -4.78 -0.68 12.06
N ALA A 81 -3.91 -0.62 13.08
CA ALA A 81 -3.62 0.61 13.80
C ALA A 81 -3.08 1.72 12.87
N ILE A 82 -2.20 1.37 11.93
CA ILE A 82 -1.68 2.30 10.91
C ILE A 82 -2.80 2.75 9.97
N LEU A 83 -3.63 1.83 9.48
CA LEU A 83 -4.72 2.15 8.56
C LEU A 83 -5.76 3.10 9.18
N ARG A 84 -5.96 3.03 10.50
CA ARG A 84 -6.83 3.95 11.26
C ARG A 84 -6.27 5.38 11.32
N ARG A 85 -4.97 5.59 11.08
CA ARG A 85 -4.36 6.93 10.96
C ARG A 85 -4.61 7.58 9.61
N ILE A 86 -5.16 6.83 8.64
CA ILE A 86 -5.47 7.35 7.31
C ILE A 86 -6.82 8.06 7.34
N PRO A 87 -6.88 9.38 7.02
CA PRO A 87 -8.16 10.11 6.98
C PRO A 87 -9.06 9.63 5.84
N ASP A 88 -10.35 9.96 5.95
CA ASP A 88 -11.32 9.69 4.88
C ASP A 88 -10.87 10.31 3.56
N GLY A 89 -11.15 9.62 2.45
CA GLY A 89 -10.81 10.08 1.12
C GLY A 89 -9.44 9.64 0.60
N TRP A 90 -8.52 9.20 1.46
CA TRP A 90 -7.16 8.82 1.04
C TRP A 90 -7.02 7.35 0.63
N GLY A 91 -7.89 6.48 1.14
CA GLY A 91 -7.80 5.04 0.91
C GLY A 91 -7.07 4.30 2.02
N ARG A 92 -7.77 3.49 2.82
CA ARG A 92 -7.18 2.80 3.97
C ARG A 92 -6.59 1.43 3.60
N TRP A 93 -5.53 1.43 2.78
CA TRP A 93 -4.77 0.24 2.38
C TRP A 93 -3.26 0.50 2.33
N LEU A 94 -2.47 -0.56 2.29
CA LEU A 94 -1.04 -0.52 1.98
C LEU A 94 -0.83 -0.93 0.51
N SER A 95 0.00 -0.20 -0.23
CA SER A 95 0.39 -0.55 -1.60
C SER A 95 1.83 -1.04 -1.67
N VAL A 96 2.13 -2.06 -0.85
CA VAL A 96 3.43 -2.75 -0.73
C VAL A 96 3.19 -4.23 -0.43
N ASP A 97 4.16 -5.10 -0.73
CA ASP A 97 4.07 -6.53 -0.39
C ASP A 97 4.54 -6.82 1.06
N ALA A 98 4.25 -8.04 1.53
CA ALA A 98 4.45 -8.48 2.93
C ALA A 98 5.87 -8.36 3.48
N GLY A 99 6.88 -8.41 2.61
CA GLY A 99 8.28 -8.26 3.00
C GLY A 99 8.61 -6.90 3.60
N TRP A 100 7.82 -5.86 3.31
CA TRP A 100 7.99 -4.52 3.90
C TRP A 100 7.06 -4.23 5.09
N TYR A 101 6.13 -5.12 5.46
CA TYR A 101 5.26 -4.88 6.61
C TYR A 101 6.02 -4.61 7.92
N PRO A 102 7.09 -5.36 8.27
CA PRO A 102 7.88 -5.05 9.46
C PRO A 102 8.52 -3.66 9.43
N LEU A 103 9.00 -3.22 8.25
CA LEU A 103 9.59 -1.89 8.07
C LEU A 103 8.54 -0.78 8.22
N VAL A 104 7.36 -0.98 7.64
CA VAL A 104 6.21 -0.06 7.76
C VAL A 104 5.80 0.10 9.23
N ILE A 105 5.71 -1.00 9.98
CA ILE A 105 5.36 -0.98 11.41
C ILE A 105 6.46 -0.32 12.26
N ALA A 106 7.73 -0.60 11.97
CA ALA A 106 8.85 0.05 12.66
C ALA A 106 8.86 1.57 12.41
N THR A 107 8.48 1.99 11.20
CA THR A 107 8.36 3.40 10.82
C THR A 107 7.21 4.06 11.58
N ASP A 108 6.02 3.45 11.60
CA ASP A 108 4.87 3.94 12.39
C ASP A 108 5.21 4.10 13.87
N LYS A 109 5.88 3.11 14.48
CA LYS A 109 6.27 3.18 15.90
C LYS A 109 7.21 4.35 16.19
N GLN A 110 8.07 4.74 15.26
CA GLN A 110 8.93 5.91 15.42
C GLN A 110 8.16 7.22 15.26
N LEU A 111 7.31 7.31 14.22
CA LEU A 111 6.45 8.47 13.98
C LEU A 111 5.47 8.70 15.14
N ALA A 112 4.85 7.64 15.66
CA ALA A 112 3.90 7.72 16.77
C ALA A 112 4.55 8.14 18.10
N ARG A 113 5.86 7.90 18.29
CA ARG A 113 6.60 8.43 19.44
C ARG A 113 6.87 9.93 19.29
N LEU A 114 7.06 10.39 18.06
CA LEU A 114 7.30 11.80 17.74
C LEU A 114 6.01 12.61 17.87
N ASP A 115 4.92 12.11 17.28
CA ASP A 115 3.58 12.66 17.36
C ASP A 115 2.56 11.51 17.40
N PRO A 116 1.92 11.22 18.55
CA PRO A 116 0.95 10.13 18.66
C PRO A 116 -0.27 10.25 17.72
N HIS A 117 -0.59 11.46 17.25
CA HIS A 117 -1.77 11.77 16.44
C HIS A 117 -1.44 12.09 14.98
N TYR A 118 -0.20 11.85 14.54
CA TYR A 118 0.17 12.04 13.14
C TYR A 118 -0.76 11.26 12.19
N ARG A 119 -0.97 11.84 11.00
CA ARG A 119 -1.87 11.31 9.98
C ARG A 119 -1.07 10.65 8.86
N VAL A 120 -1.56 9.53 8.36
CA VAL A 120 -0.99 8.83 7.19
C VAL A 120 -1.82 9.19 5.97
N HIS A 121 -1.17 9.50 4.85
CA HIS A 121 -1.87 9.72 3.57
C HIS A 121 -1.76 8.50 2.67
N GLN A 122 -0.54 8.00 2.44
CA GLN A 122 -0.31 6.82 1.61
C GLN A 122 0.96 6.09 2.04
N ILE A 123 0.94 4.77 1.95
CA ILE A 123 2.12 3.91 2.11
C ILE A 123 2.21 3.06 0.85
N LYS A 124 3.24 3.28 0.03
CA LYS A 124 3.35 2.66 -1.29
C LYS A 124 4.78 2.44 -1.74
N GLU A 125 4.97 1.49 -2.65
CA GLU A 125 6.18 1.40 -3.45
C GLU A 125 6.23 2.55 -4.48
N LYS A 126 7.42 3.12 -4.66
CA LYS A 126 7.75 4.00 -5.78
C LYS A 126 9.24 3.87 -6.13
N PHE A 127 9.52 3.53 -7.38
CA PHE A 127 10.88 3.36 -7.91
C PHE A 127 11.73 2.33 -7.12
N GLY A 128 11.11 1.23 -6.70
CA GLY A 128 11.72 0.14 -5.94
C GLY A 128 11.95 0.45 -4.47
N THR A 129 11.38 1.54 -3.95
CA THR A 129 11.57 1.97 -2.56
C THR A 129 10.25 2.38 -1.92
N LEU A 130 10.20 2.37 -0.59
CA LEU A 130 9.04 2.75 0.21
C LEU A 130 8.83 4.28 0.16
N ARG A 131 7.59 4.71 -0.03
CA ARG A 131 7.13 6.07 0.25
C ARG A 131 6.10 6.02 1.35
N TYR A 132 6.43 6.68 2.47
CA TYR A 132 5.57 6.81 3.64
C TYR A 132 5.12 8.27 3.73
N TYR A 133 4.01 8.61 3.08
CA TYR A 133 3.47 9.97 3.10
C TYR A 133 2.62 10.17 4.35
N CYS A 134 3.06 11.09 5.20
CA CYS A 134 2.42 11.40 6.47
C CYS A 134 2.56 12.89 6.80
N TRP A 135 1.76 13.34 7.75
CA TRP A 135 1.77 14.71 8.27
C TRP A 135 1.63 14.70 9.77
N LEU A 136 2.26 15.68 10.42
CA LEU A 136 2.02 15.98 11.81
C LEU A 136 0.55 16.35 12.03
N SER A 137 0.06 16.11 13.23
CA SER A 137 -1.28 16.48 13.67
C SER A 137 -1.45 17.98 13.80
N ASN A 138 -0.37 18.68 14.18
CA ASN A 138 -0.30 20.13 14.26
C ASN A 138 0.44 20.70 13.05
N ASP A 139 -0.27 21.46 12.22
CA ASP A 139 0.28 22.07 11.01
C ASP A 139 1.25 23.23 11.32
N ASP A 140 1.17 23.81 12.53
CA ASP A 140 2.05 24.87 13.03
C ASP A 140 3.23 24.33 13.88
N ALA A 141 3.57 23.05 13.71
CA ALA A 141 4.70 22.43 14.38
C ALA A 141 6.04 23.11 14.03
N SER A 142 7.03 22.95 14.92
CA SER A 142 8.36 23.53 14.68
C SER A 142 9.07 22.83 13.53
N SER A 143 10.00 23.55 12.88
CA SER A 143 10.83 23.00 11.80
C SER A 143 11.58 21.74 12.23
N GLU A 144 12.07 21.70 13.47
CA GLU A 144 12.81 20.55 14.00
C GLU A 144 11.92 19.30 14.08
N LEU A 145 10.62 19.47 14.35
CA LEU A 145 9.68 18.35 14.40
C LEU A 145 9.40 17.80 12.99
N PHE A 146 9.23 18.69 12.02
CA PHE A 146 9.12 18.29 10.61
C PHE A 146 10.38 17.59 10.12
N ASP A 147 11.56 18.13 10.42
CA ASP A 147 12.85 17.54 10.05
C ASP A 147 13.03 16.13 10.66
N ALA A 148 12.65 15.95 11.92
CA ALA A 148 12.66 14.65 12.57
C ALA A 148 11.69 13.65 11.91
N MET A 149 10.49 14.10 11.52
CA MET A 149 9.53 13.27 10.79
C MET A 149 10.08 12.85 9.42
N TYR A 150 10.65 13.80 8.68
CA TYR A 150 11.26 13.54 7.38
C TYR A 150 12.42 12.55 7.50
N ALA A 151 13.30 12.72 8.49
CA ALA A 151 14.43 11.82 8.72
C ALA A 151 13.96 10.36 8.93
N ILE A 152 12.89 10.14 9.70
CA ILE A 152 12.30 8.80 9.90
C ILE A 152 11.80 8.21 8.57
N THR A 153 11.09 8.99 7.76
CA THR A 153 10.56 8.50 6.47
C THR A 153 11.67 8.24 5.44
N ASP A 154 12.74 9.03 5.46
CA ASP A 154 13.91 8.91 4.60
C ASP A 154 14.79 7.71 4.99
N ASP A 155 14.93 7.42 6.29
CA ASP A 155 15.53 6.18 6.76
C ASP A 155 14.75 4.93 6.29
N ALA A 156 13.42 5.00 6.31
CA ALA A 156 12.58 3.92 5.83
C ALA A 156 12.71 3.73 4.31
N GLU A 157 12.78 4.82 3.53
CA GLU A 157 13.06 4.79 2.09
C GLU A 157 14.41 4.11 1.82
N ARG A 158 15.49 4.52 2.50
CA ARG A 158 16.80 3.88 2.36
C ARG A 158 16.81 2.41 2.73
N ALA A 159 16.18 2.05 3.85
CA ALA A 159 16.13 0.67 4.31
C ALA A 159 15.41 -0.24 3.30
N SER A 160 14.31 0.25 2.73
CA SER A 160 13.53 -0.50 1.74
C SER A 160 14.32 -0.84 0.47
N ALA A 161 15.30 -0.02 0.08
CA ALA A 161 16.11 -0.18 -1.13
C ALA A 161 17.00 -1.44 -1.12
N ILE A 162 17.14 -2.10 0.03
CA ILE A 162 17.95 -3.31 0.21
C ILE A 162 17.14 -4.48 0.78
N ILE A 163 15.83 -4.32 0.94
CA ILE A 163 14.92 -5.35 1.48
C ILE A 163 13.99 -5.79 0.36
N CYS A 164 13.95 -7.09 0.10
CA CYS A 164 12.98 -7.68 -0.82
C CYS A 164 11.56 -7.33 -0.38
N GLU A 165 10.85 -6.56 -1.19
CA GLU A 165 9.49 -6.12 -0.91
C GLU A 165 8.54 -7.29 -0.67
N ARG A 166 8.75 -8.43 -1.37
CA ARG A 166 7.88 -9.59 -1.28
C ARG A 166 8.08 -10.46 -0.04
N CYS A 167 9.34 -10.67 0.38
CA CYS A 167 9.65 -11.66 1.43
C CYS A 167 10.52 -11.16 2.59
N GLY A 168 11.01 -9.91 2.54
CA GLY A 168 11.78 -9.28 3.62
C GLY A 168 13.25 -9.70 3.70
N GLN A 169 13.70 -10.66 2.87
CA GLN A 169 15.11 -11.03 2.76
C GLN A 169 15.92 -9.92 2.05
N PRO A 170 17.26 -9.91 2.15
CA PRO A 170 18.08 -8.98 1.38
C PRO A 170 17.75 -8.99 -0.11
N GLY A 171 17.61 -7.81 -0.71
CA GLY A 171 17.21 -7.63 -2.09
C GLY A 171 18.02 -6.53 -2.79
N ILE A 172 17.89 -6.49 -4.11
CA ILE A 172 18.41 -5.42 -4.96
C ILE A 172 17.33 -4.94 -5.92
N LEU A 173 17.55 -3.80 -6.58
CA LEU A 173 16.63 -3.28 -7.57
C LEU A 173 16.57 -4.21 -8.80
N HIS A 174 15.36 -4.65 -9.12
CA HIS A 174 15.07 -5.41 -10.32
C HIS A 174 14.04 -4.65 -11.18
N GLN A 175 14.01 -4.97 -12.47
CA GLN A 175 13.11 -4.40 -13.46
C GLN A 175 12.32 -5.49 -14.17
N SER A 176 11.04 -5.24 -14.43
CA SER A 176 10.21 -6.07 -15.30
C SER A 176 10.41 -5.72 -16.77
N ARG A 177 9.88 -6.56 -17.68
CA ARG A 177 9.91 -6.29 -19.13
C ARG A 177 9.27 -4.96 -19.54
N ARG A 178 8.32 -4.45 -18.75
CA ARG A 178 7.60 -3.19 -18.99
C ARG A 178 8.03 -2.07 -18.05
N VAL A 179 9.32 -2.03 -17.74
CA VAL A 179 10.02 -0.96 -16.99
C VAL A 179 9.58 -0.71 -15.54
N ARG A 180 8.66 -1.51 -14.97
CA ARG A 180 8.36 -1.46 -13.54
C ARG A 180 9.58 -1.91 -12.75
N VAL A 181 9.84 -1.29 -11.62
CA VAL A 181 10.96 -1.65 -10.75
C VAL A 181 10.47 -2.04 -9.37
N LYS A 182 11.12 -3.04 -8.77
CA LYS A 182 10.89 -3.47 -7.38
C LYS A 182 12.23 -3.87 -6.75
N THR A 183 12.41 -3.63 -5.46
CA THR A 183 13.54 -4.23 -4.74
C THR A 183 13.17 -5.65 -4.33
N LEU A 184 13.87 -6.64 -4.87
CA LEU A 184 13.55 -8.06 -4.70
C LEU A 184 14.82 -8.88 -4.46
N CYS A 185 14.70 -10.02 -3.78
CA CYS A 185 15.73 -11.05 -3.80
C CYS A 185 15.64 -11.85 -5.11
N THR A 186 16.71 -12.55 -5.48
CA THR A 186 16.78 -13.31 -6.75
C THR A 186 15.62 -14.29 -6.91
N THR A 187 15.29 -15.09 -5.89
CA THR A 187 14.19 -16.06 -5.97
C THR A 187 12.83 -15.40 -6.21
N CYS A 188 12.54 -14.28 -5.53
CA CYS A 188 11.29 -13.57 -5.73
C CYS A 188 11.25 -12.87 -7.09
N ALA A 189 12.39 -12.33 -7.56
CA ALA A 189 12.50 -11.73 -8.87
C ALA A 189 12.26 -12.76 -9.99
N ASP A 190 12.90 -13.92 -9.92
CA ASP A 190 12.74 -15.02 -10.87
C ASP A 190 11.28 -15.49 -10.95
N HIS A 191 10.64 -15.70 -9.78
CA HIS A 191 9.23 -16.08 -9.72
C HIS A 191 8.29 -15.05 -10.34
N LEU A 192 8.66 -13.77 -10.34
CA LEU A 192 7.85 -12.68 -10.88
C LEU A 192 8.28 -12.27 -12.30
N GLY A 193 9.32 -12.89 -12.88
CA GLY A 193 9.86 -12.53 -14.19
C GLY A 193 10.58 -11.18 -14.21
N TYR A 194 11.14 -10.76 -13.08
CA TYR A 194 11.98 -9.56 -12.96
C TYR A 194 13.45 -9.92 -13.15
N THR A 195 14.22 -9.05 -13.78
CA THR A 195 15.67 -9.19 -13.93
C THR A 195 16.41 -8.07 -13.20
N PRO A 196 17.66 -8.27 -12.76
CA PRO A 196 18.43 -7.21 -12.12
C PRO A 196 18.42 -5.92 -12.96
N HIS A 197 18.14 -4.78 -12.34
CA HIS A 197 18.14 -3.50 -13.03
C HIS A 197 19.58 -3.07 -13.28
N ALA A 198 20.00 -3.04 -14.55
CA ALA A 198 21.31 -2.54 -14.92
C ALA A 198 21.34 -1.02 -14.70
N HIS A 199 22.32 -0.55 -13.93
CA HIS A 199 22.60 0.88 -13.73
C HIS A 199 23.10 1.55 -15.00
#